data_AF-A0A060BU42-F1
#
_entry.id   AF-A0A060BU42-F1
#
_cell.length_a   1.000
_cell.length_b   1.000
_cell.length_c   1.000
_cell.angle_alpha   90.00
_cell.angle_beta   90.00
_cell.angle_gamma   90.00
#
_symmetry.space_group_name_H-M   'P 1'
#
loop_
_entity.id
_entity.type
_entity.pdbx_description
1 polymer ?
#
loop_
_entity_poly.entity_id
_entity_poly.type
_entity_poly.pdbx_seq_one_letter_code
_entity_poly.pdbx_strand_id
1 'polypeptide(L)'
;SASASRYGARRYPTLIADYAVVPEYINELARPGSLARWIERLSQDTLERRGMLEGFDLVWQRLRTDRPPGERSAEIVLDLLKSRGRSV
;
A
#
# COMPACT_ATOMS: atom_id res chain seq x y z
N SER A 1 21.93 -12.47 -0.25
CA SER A 1 20.70 -13.16 -0.72
C SER A 1 19.56 -12.16 -0.64
N ALA A 2 19.42 -11.17 -1.53
CA ALA A 2 19.17 -11.23 -2.97
C ALA A 2 17.83 -11.92 -3.34
N SER A 3 16.71 -11.49 -2.75
CA SER A 3 15.36 -11.80 -3.28
C SER A 3 14.38 -10.62 -3.35
N ALA A 4 14.75 -9.44 -2.81
CA ALA A 4 13.86 -8.27 -2.80
C ALA A 4 13.68 -7.56 -4.16
N SER A 5 14.38 -7.98 -5.21
CA SER A 5 14.44 -7.25 -6.49
C SER A 5 13.45 -7.72 -7.58
N ARG A 6 12.52 -8.64 -7.29
CA ARG A 6 11.63 -9.23 -8.31
C ARG A 6 10.15 -8.87 -8.23
N TYR A 7 9.73 -8.07 -7.25
CA TYR A 7 8.34 -7.63 -7.13
C TYR A 7 8.29 -6.10 -7.22
N GLY A 8 7.83 -5.58 -8.36
CA GLY A 8 7.66 -4.15 -8.58
C GLY A 8 6.88 -3.50 -7.45
N ALA A 9 7.42 -2.40 -6.91
CA ALA A 9 6.83 -1.44 -5.97
C ALA A 9 5.52 -1.88 -5.28
N ARG A 10 5.56 -2.97 -4.52
CA ARG A 10 4.40 -3.40 -3.75
C ARG A 10 4.44 -2.72 -2.40
N ARG A 11 3.73 -1.61 -2.32
CA ARG A 11 3.59 -0.80 -1.11
C ARG A 11 2.64 -1.50 -0.15
N TYR A 12 3.19 -2.41 0.63
CA TYR A 12 2.46 -3.09 1.68
C TYR A 12 2.42 -2.25 2.96
N PRO A 13 1.32 -2.28 3.73
CA PRO A 13 1.21 -1.52 4.99
C PRO A 13 2.38 -1.77 5.93
N THR A 14 2.81 -3.02 6.09
CA THR A 14 3.94 -3.40 6.95
C THR A 14 5.26 -2.80 6.48
N LEU A 15 5.50 -2.77 5.15
CA LEU A 15 6.71 -2.17 4.59
C LEU A 15 6.71 -0.65 4.70
N ILE A 16 5.53 -0.02 4.63
CA ILE A 16 5.40 1.43 4.76
C ILE A 16 5.57 1.86 6.22
N ALA A 17 5.10 1.05 7.17
CA ALA A 17 5.14 1.35 8.59
C ALA A 17 6.46 0.95 9.28
N ASP A 18 7.32 0.16 8.63
CA ASP A 18 8.53 -0.47 9.18
C ASP A 18 8.26 -1.44 10.36
N TYR A 19 7.02 -1.91 10.51
CA TYR A 19 6.61 -2.95 11.45
C TYR A 19 5.31 -3.61 11.00
N ALA A 20 5.01 -4.79 11.54
CA ALA A 20 3.80 -5.55 11.17
C ALA A 20 2.52 -4.86 11.68
N VAL A 21 1.83 -4.14 10.78
CA VAL A 21 0.53 -3.48 11.06
C VAL A 21 -0.63 -4.47 11.01
N VAL A 22 -0.57 -5.39 10.06
CA VAL A 22 -1.59 -6.42 9.82
C VAL A 22 -0.88 -7.67 9.31
N PRO A 23 -1.38 -8.88 9.58
CA PRO A 23 -0.91 -10.06 8.88
C PRO A 23 -1.17 -9.94 7.39
N GLU A 24 -0.11 -9.95 6.60
CA GLU A 24 -0.19 -9.88 5.14
C GLU A 24 -0.17 -11.30 4.57
N TYR A 25 -1.35 -11.87 4.39
CA TYR A 25 -1.50 -13.16 3.72
C TYR A 25 -1.45 -12.98 2.21
N ILE A 26 -0.31 -13.33 1.60
CA ILE A 26 -0.10 -13.24 0.15
C ILE A 26 -0.31 -14.62 -0.48
N ASN A 27 -1.09 -14.67 -1.55
CA ASN A 27 -1.29 -15.87 -2.38
C ASN A 27 -1.77 -17.07 -1.55
N GLU A 28 -1.05 -18.19 -1.61
CA GLU A 28 -1.40 -19.46 -0.93
C GLU A 28 -1.42 -19.38 0.60
N LEU A 29 -0.92 -18.28 1.19
CA LEU A 29 -0.96 -18.03 2.63
C LEU A 29 -2.33 -17.50 3.10
N ALA A 30 -3.22 -17.10 2.18
CA ALA A 30 -4.59 -16.68 2.48
C ALA A 30 -5.48 -17.90 2.80
N ARG A 31 -5.26 -18.49 3.97
CA ARG A 31 -6.03 -19.64 4.46
C ARG A 31 -7.34 -19.16 5.10
N PRO A 32 -8.50 -19.74 4.74
CA PRO A 32 -9.80 -19.30 5.28
C PRO A 32 -9.87 -19.26 6.81
N GLY A 33 -9.32 -20.29 7.48
CA GLY A 33 -9.34 -20.35 8.95
C GLY A 33 -8.52 -19.25 9.63
N SER A 34 -7.43 -18.80 9.02
CA SER A 34 -6.65 -17.68 9.55
C SER A 34 -7.41 -16.37 9.40
N LEU A 35 -8.04 -16.16 8.24
CA LEU A 35 -8.84 -14.96 7.97
C LEU A 35 -10.08 -14.88 8.88
N ALA A 36 -10.78 -15.99 9.11
CA ALA A 36 -11.97 -16.02 9.96
C ALA A 36 -11.66 -15.56 11.39
N ARG A 37 -10.57 -16.04 12.00
CA ARG A 37 -10.15 -15.59 13.34
C ARG A 37 -9.83 -14.10 13.39
N TRP A 38 -9.26 -13.55 12.31
CA TRP A 38 -9.02 -12.10 12.22
C TRP A 38 -10.32 -11.32 12.08
N ILE A 39 -11.27 -11.79 11.27
CA ILE A 39 -12.58 -11.16 11.13
C ILE A 39 -13.28 -11.11 12.50
N GLU A 40 -13.29 -12.20 13.25
CA GLU A 40 -13.88 -12.25 14.59
C GLU A 40 -13.26 -11.22 15.53
N ARG A 41 -11.92 -11.17 15.62
CA ARG A 41 -11.22 -10.21 16.48
C ARG A 41 -11.41 -8.76 16.04
N LEU A 42 -11.47 -8.50 14.73
CA LEU A 42 -11.59 -7.15 14.18
C LEU A 42 -13.03 -6.63 14.12
N SER A 43 -14.03 -7.51 14.29
CA SER A 43 -15.45 -7.13 14.29
C SER A 43 -15.92 -6.51 15.61
N GLN A 44 -15.09 -6.59 16.66
CA GLN A 44 -15.37 -6.04 17.99
C GLN A 44 -14.32 -4.99 18.37
N ASP A 45 -14.57 -4.21 19.43
CA ASP A 45 -13.60 -3.24 19.93
C ASP A 45 -12.47 -3.90 20.74
N THR A 46 -11.58 -4.57 20.00
CA THR A 46 -10.43 -5.28 20.55
C THR A 46 -9.16 -4.44 20.46
N LEU A 47 -8.14 -4.79 21.25
CA LEU A 47 -6.83 -4.13 21.19
C LEU A 47 -6.20 -4.27 19.79
N GLU A 48 -6.46 -5.39 19.15
CA GLU A 48 -5.95 -5.73 17.83
C GLU A 48 -6.61 -4.89 16.75
N ARG A 49 -7.91 -4.62 16.88
CA ARG A 49 -8.60 -3.66 16.00
C ARG A 49 -8.00 -2.27 16.12
N ARG A 50 -7.79 -1.78 17.35
CA ARG A 50 -7.21 -0.45 17.58
C ARG A 50 -5.80 -0.33 17.03
N GLY A 51 -4.91 -1.28 17.35
CA GLY A 51 -3.54 -1.29 16.83
C GLY A 51 -3.48 -1.35 15.30
N MET A 52 -4.39 -2.10 14.66
CA MET A 52 -4.46 -2.14 13.20
C MET A 52 -4.91 -0.80 12.60
N LEU A 53 -5.90 -0.13 13.20
CA LEU A 53 -6.35 1.19 12.75
C LEU A 53 -5.27 2.25 12.90
N GLU A 54 -4.62 2.32 14.06
CA GLU A 54 -3.50 3.23 14.33
C GLU A 54 -2.33 3.00 13.35
N GLY A 55 -2.03 1.74 13.05
CA GLY A 55 -1.01 1.40 12.06
C GLY A 55 -1.39 1.82 10.64
N PHE A 56 -2.67 1.70 10.26
CA PHE A 56 -3.16 2.21 8.97
C PHE A 56 -3.13 3.73 8.89
N ASP A 57 -3.42 4.44 9.98
CA ASP A 57 -3.30 5.90 10.03
C ASP A 57 -1.85 6.34 9.81
N LEU A 58 -0.88 5.66 10.42
CA LEU A 58 0.54 5.90 10.18
C LEU A 58 0.92 5.65 8.72
N VAL A 59 0.44 4.54 8.14
CA VAL A 59 0.67 4.21 6.72
C VAL A 59 0.12 5.32 5.83
N TRP A 60 -1.10 5.79 6.10
CA TRP A 60 -1.73 6.87 5.36
C TRP A 60 -0.94 8.18 5.47
N GLN A 61 -0.48 8.52 6.67
CA GLN A 61 0.36 9.69 6.91
C GLN A 61 1.68 9.61 6.11
N ARG A 62 2.32 8.45 6.05
CA ARG A 62 3.58 8.27 5.30
C ARG A 62 3.40 8.25 3.79
N LEU A 63 2.22 7.86 3.31
CA LEU A 63 1.88 7.89 1.88
C LEU A 63 1.39 9.25 1.40
N ARG A 64 1.10 10.20 2.30
CA ARG A 64 0.67 11.55 1.91
C ARG A 64 1.78 12.24 1.13
N THR A 65 1.48 12.56 -0.12
CA THR A 65 2.32 13.41 -0.97
C THR A 65 1.55 14.70 -1.25
N ASP A 66 2.26 15.84 -1.29
CA ASP A 66 1.62 17.14 -1.54
C ASP A 66 0.92 17.20 -2.90
N ARG A 67 1.41 16.39 -3.83
CA ARG A 67 0.83 16.24 -5.15
C ARG A 67 0.48 14.79 -5.43
N PRO A 68 -0.78 14.46 -5.79
CA PRO A 68 -1.16 13.11 -6.15
C PRO A 68 -0.30 12.58 -7.31
N PRO A 69 0.21 11.34 -7.24
CA PRO A 69 1.05 10.77 -8.29
C PRO A 69 0.32 10.66 -9.64
N GLY A 70 -1.01 10.53 -9.64
CA GLY A 70 -1.83 10.52 -10.85
C GLY A 70 -1.77 11.86 -11.61
N GLU A 71 -1.91 12.97 -10.89
CA GLU A 71 -1.81 14.31 -11.48
C GLU A 71 -0.41 14.59 -12.01
N ARG A 72 0.63 14.19 -11.26
CA ARG A 72 2.02 14.33 -11.72
C ARG A 72 2.31 13.52 -12.96
N SER A 73 1.77 12.30 -13.02
CA SER A 73 1.91 11.44 -14.20
C SER A 73 1.17 12.01 -15.41
N ALA A 74 -0.04 12.53 -15.23
CA ALA A 74 -0.82 13.14 -16.30
C ALA A 74 -0.12 14.36 -16.91
N GLU A 75 0.44 15.25 -16.09
CA GLU A 75 1.24 16.38 -16.59
C GLU A 75 2.44 15.93 -17.42
N ILE A 76 3.20 14.94 -16.94
CA ILE A 76 4.37 14.42 -17.66
C ILE A 76 3.95 13.87 -19.03
N VAL A 77 2.84 13.14 -19.11
CA VAL A 77 2.30 12.61 -20.37
C VAL A 77 1.89 13.75 -21.31
N LEU A 78 1.17 14.74 -20.81
CA LEU A 78 0.72 15.88 -21.61
C LEU A 78 1.90 16.72 -22.13
N ASP A 79 2.94 16.92 -21.33
CA ASP A 79 4.14 17.64 -21.73
C ASP A 79 4.95 16.88 -22.78
N LEU A 80 5.00 15.54 -22.66
CA LEU A 80 5.60 14.68 -23.68
C LEU A 80 4.85 14.78 -25.02
N LEU A 81 3.51 14.79 -24.99
CA LEU A 81 2.70 14.95 -26.20
C LEU A 81 2.89 16.34 -26.83
N LYS A 82 2.92 17.40 -26.03
CA LYS A 82 3.17 18.78 -26.51
C LYS A 82 4.57 18.95 -27.11
N SER A 83 5.58 18.30 -26.54
CA SER A 83 6.96 18.37 -27.07
C SER A 83 7.09 17.59 -28.37
N ARG A 84 6.46 16.41 -28.50
CA ARG A 84 6.49 15.62 -29.75
C ARG A 84 5.62 16.19 -30.86
N GLY A 85 4.48 16.79 -30.55
CA GLY A 85 3.58 17.40 -31.52
C GLY A 85 4.08 18.71 -32.15
N ARG A 86 5.16 19.31 -31.60
CA ARG A 86 5.83 20.51 -32.15
C ARG A 86 7.03 20.18 -33.06
N SER A 87 7.42 18.92 -33.18
CA SER A 87 8.52 18.48 -34.05
C SER A 87 8.05 17.97 -35.42
N VAL A 88 6.83 18.31 -35.84
CA VAL A 88 6.29 18.05 -37.18
C VAL A 88 5.83 19.35 -37.81
#